data_AF-A0A967SR42-F1
#
_entry.id   AF-A0A967SR42-F1
#
_cell.length_a   1.000
_cell.length_b   1.000
_cell.length_c   1.000
_cell.angle_alpha   90.00
_cell.angle_beta   90.00
_cell.angle_gamma   90.00
#
_symmetry.space_group_name_H-M   'P 1'
#
loop_
_entity.id
_entity.type
_entity.pdbx_description
1 polymer ?
#
loop_
_entity_poly.entity_id
_entity_poly.type
_entity_poly.pdbx_seq_one_letter_code
_entity_poly.pdbx_strand_id
1 'polypeptide(L)' 'MDKTNYNGDNLSEDEQQQLLFMMLVQQHQQIAMMGMGKLENPQTGSTERDLKSAKFAIDTLLMLEEFTEGNLPDQL' A
#
# COMPACT_ATOMS: atom_id res chain seq x y z
N MET A 1 -12.59 25.17 33.02
CA MET A 1 -11.12 25.10 33.12
C MET A 1 -10.66 23.99 32.21
N ASP A 2 -9.84 24.41 31.27
CA ASP A 2 -9.34 23.73 30.09
C ASP A 2 -8.70 22.37 30.39
N LYS A 3 -9.03 21.37 29.59
CA LYS A 3 -8.28 20.11 29.48
C LYS A 3 -8.04 19.83 28.00
N THR A 4 -7.08 20.59 27.49
CA THR A 4 -6.06 20.13 26.54
C THR A 4 -6.61 19.65 25.19
N ASN A 5 -6.85 20.63 24.33
CA ASN A 5 -6.82 20.48 22.88
C ASN A 5 -5.43 19.97 22.44
N TYR A 6 -5.35 18.72 21.99
CA TYR A 6 -4.25 18.20 21.18
C TYR A 6 -4.76 18.06 19.74
N ASN A 7 -4.29 18.96 18.88
CA ASN A 7 -4.55 18.93 17.44
C ASN A 7 -3.97 17.67 16.79
N GLY A 8 -4.76 17.08 15.90
CA GLY A 8 -4.40 15.97 15.00
C GLY A 8 -5.67 15.19 14.71
N ASP A 9 -6.42 15.62 13.69
CA ASP A 9 -7.77 15.14 13.32
C ASP A 9 -7.92 13.63 13.50
N ASN A 10 -8.89 13.21 14.33
CA ASN A 10 -9.31 11.81 14.35
C ASN A 10 -9.95 11.53 12.99
N LEU A 11 -9.25 10.76 12.14
CA LEU A 11 -9.81 10.26 10.89
C LEU A 11 -11.16 9.60 11.18
N SER A 12 -12.14 9.85 10.33
CA SER A 12 -13.36 9.05 10.30
C SER A 12 -13.02 7.58 10.02
N GLU A 13 -13.93 6.67 10.38
CA GLU A 13 -13.74 5.24 10.11
C GLU A 13 -13.50 4.98 8.61
N ASP A 14 -14.19 5.71 7.73
CA ASP A 14 -14.04 5.61 6.27
C ASP A 14 -12.66 6.07 5.80
N GLU A 15 -12.18 7.23 6.29
CA GLU A 15 -10.83 7.74 5.96
C GLU A 15 -9.73 6.79 6.47
N GLN A 16 -9.93 6.19 7.65
CA GLN A 16 -9.01 5.19 8.18
C GLN A 16 -8.97 3.93 7.29
N GLN A 17 -10.13 3.45 6.82
CA GLN A 17 -10.20 2.30 5.91
C GLN A 17 -9.52 2.60 4.56
N GLN A 18 -9.73 3.80 4.01
CA GLN A 18 -9.07 4.25 2.77
C GLN A 18 -7.55 4.29 2.93
N LEU A 19 -7.07 4.84 4.05
CA LEU A 19 -5.63 4.89 4.33
C LEU A 19 -5.03 3.47 4.41
N LEU A 20 -5.70 2.55 5.11
CA LEU A 20 -5.27 1.16 5.22
C LEU A 20 -5.25 0.46 3.85
N PHE A 21 -6.25 0.72 3.00
CA PHE A 21 -6.30 0.21 1.64
C PHE A 21 -5.13 0.74 0.80
N MET A 22 -4.85 2.04 0.86
CA MET A 22 -3.69 2.62 0.17
C MET A 22 -2.37 2.02 0.65
N MET A 23 -2.21 1.81 1.96
CA MET A 23 -1.02 1.16 2.52
C MET A 23 -0.86 -0.27 2.00
N LEU A 24 -1.95 -1.03 1.89
CA LEU A 24 -1.94 -2.39 1.33
C LEU A 24 -1.48 -2.40 -0.13
N VAL A 25 -1.98 -1.45 -0.94
CA VAL A 25 -1.59 -1.28 -2.36
C VAL A 25 -0.11 -0.92 -2.46
N GLN A 26 0.36 0.07 -1.68
CA GLN A 26 1.76 0.49 -1.67
C GLN A 26 2.71 -0.64 -1.24
N GLN A 27 2.31 -1.44 -0.25
CA GLN A 27 3.08 -2.59 0.19
C GLN A 27 3.30 -3.60 -0.95
N HIS A 28 2.24 -3.96 -1.68
CA HIS A 28 2.36 -4.90 -2.80
C HIS A 28 3.12 -4.30 -3.99
N GLN A 29 2.96 -2.99 -4.25
CA GLN A 29 3.79 -2.28 -5.22
C GLN A 29 5.28 -2.38 -4.88
N GLN A 30 5.65 -2.17 -3.61
CA GLN A 30 7.05 -2.28 -3.17
C GLN A 30 7.59 -3.70 -3.34
N ILE A 31 6.81 -4.73 -3.00
CA ILE A 31 7.17 -6.13 -3.20
C ILE A 31 7.40 -6.42 -4.69
N ALA A 32 6.51 -5.94 -5.57
CA ALA A 32 6.66 -6.10 -7.01
C ALA A 32 7.95 -5.42 -7.52
N MET A 33 8.20 -4.19 -7.10
CA MET A 33 9.37 -3.41 -7.50
C MET A 33 10.69 -4.04 -7.01
N MET A 34 10.74 -4.52 -5.77
CA MET A 34 11.89 -5.29 -5.28
C MET A 34 12.06 -6.60 -6.04
N GLY A 35 11.01 -7.41 -6.20
CA GLY A 35 11.08 -8.69 -6.92
C GLY A 35 11.48 -8.54 -8.39
N MET A 36 11.12 -7.44 -9.05
CA MET A 36 11.58 -7.11 -10.40
C MET A 36 13.05 -6.67 -10.45
N GLY A 37 13.71 -6.47 -9.31
CA GLY A 37 15.04 -5.88 -9.22
C GLY A 37 15.07 -4.42 -9.68
N LYS A 38 13.98 -3.67 -9.45
CA LYS A 38 13.90 -2.21 -9.69
C LYS A 38 14.27 -1.41 -8.45
N LEU A 39 14.25 -2.06 -7.29
CA LEU A 39 14.71 -1.52 -6.02
C LEU A 39 15.84 -2.39 -5.51
N GLU A 40 16.92 -1.75 -5.08
CA GLU A 40 18.01 -2.40 -4.36
C GLU A 40 17.52 -2.78 -2.97
N ASN A 41 17.89 -3.96 -2.48
CA ASN A 41 17.59 -4.33 -1.10
C ASN A 41 18.44 -3.44 -0.17
N PRO A 42 17.83 -2.55 0.65
CA PRO A 42 18.58 -1.61 1.48
C PRO A 42 19.40 -2.30 2.58
N GLN A 43 19.11 -3.57 2.89
CA GLN A 43 19.86 -4.36 3.86
C GLN A 43 21.10 -5.04 3.27
N THR A 44 21.06 -5.45 1.99
CA THR A 44 22.15 -6.23 1.38
C THR A 44 22.91 -5.49 0.28
N GLY A 45 22.42 -4.34 -0.18
CA GLY A 45 22.97 -3.60 -1.32
C GLY A 45 22.94 -4.40 -2.63
N SER A 46 22.14 -5.47 -2.69
CA SER A 46 22.07 -6.37 -3.83
C SER A 46 20.71 -6.25 -4.50
N THR A 47 20.74 -6.16 -5.83
CA THR A 47 19.53 -6.24 -6.65
C THR A 47 19.23 -7.71 -6.91
N GLU A 48 18.46 -8.32 -6.02
CA GLU A 48 17.97 -9.69 -6.22
C GLU A 48 16.68 -9.67 -7.05
N ARG A 49 16.61 -10.52 -8.07
CA ARG A 49 15.40 -10.68 -8.89
C ARG A 49 14.64 -11.92 -8.46
N ASP A 50 13.59 -11.71 -7.68
CA ASP A 50 12.57 -12.73 -7.42
C ASP A 50 11.31 -12.44 -8.25
N LEU A 51 11.33 -12.90 -9.49
CA LEU A 51 10.21 -12.73 -10.41
C LEU A 51 8.95 -13.48 -9.97
N LYS A 52 9.08 -14.50 -9.12
CA LYS A 52 7.93 -15.24 -8.59
C LYS A 52 7.19 -14.39 -7.57
N SER A 53 7.92 -13.77 -6.63
CA SER A 53 7.36 -12.81 -5.68
C SER A 53 6.80 -11.57 -6.39
N ALA A 54 7.49 -11.09 -7.43
CA ALA A 54 6.97 -9.97 -8.23
C ALA A 54 5.65 -10.31 -8.91
N LYS A 55 5.56 -11.47 -9.56
CA LYS A 55 4.32 -11.94 -10.20
C LYS A 55 3.19 -12.06 -9.17
N PHE A 56 3.45 -12.67 -8.02
CA PHE A 56 2.45 -12.82 -6.97
C PHE A 56 1.88 -11.47 -6.51
N ALA A 57 2.75 -10.49 -6.28
CA ALA A 57 2.33 -9.14 -5.89
C ALA A 57 1.52 -8.44 -7.00
N ILE A 58 1.92 -8.56 -8.26
CA ILE A 58 1.19 -7.99 -9.40
C ILE A 58 -0.18 -8.67 -9.56
N ASP A 59 -0.25 -9.99 -9.51
CA ASP A 59 -1.51 -10.72 -9.59
C ASP A 59 -2.45 -10.32 -8.43
N THR A 60 -1.90 -10.05 -7.25
CA THR A 60 -2.67 -9.56 -6.10
C THR A 60 -3.20 -8.15 -6.33
N LEU A 61 -2.40 -7.25 -6.89
CA LEU A 61 -2.83 -5.90 -7.24
C LEU A 61 -3.94 -5.91 -8.30
N LEU A 62 -3.82 -6.75 -9.33
CA LEU A 62 -4.87 -6.94 -10.35
C LEU A 62 -6.16 -7.48 -9.73
N MET A 63 -6.05 -8.47 -8.83
CA MET A 63 -7.20 -8.97 -8.09
C MET A 63 -7.84 -7.86 -7.23
N LEU A 64 -7.05 -7.06 -6.52
CA LEU A 64 -7.57 -5.94 -5.73
C LEU A 64 -8.31 -4.91 -6.61
N GLU A 65 -7.79 -4.62 -7.81
CA GLU A 65 -8.46 -3.75 -8.78
C GLU A 65 -9.82 -4.33 -9.20
N GLU A 66 -9.86 -5.61 -9.61
CA GLU A 66 -11.10 -6.29 -10.03
C GLU A 66 -12.15 -6.33 -8.91
N PHE A 67 -11.73 -6.62 -7.67
CA PHE A 67 -12.67 -6.75 -6.54
C PHE A 67 -13.05 -5.42 -5.89
N THR A 68 -12.33 -4.33 -6.18
CA THR A 68 -12.68 -2.98 -5.67
C THR A 68 -13.31 -2.07 -6.71
N GLU A 69 -13.51 -2.56 -7.95
CA GLU A 69 -14.23 -1.82 -8.99
C GLU A 69 -15.60 -1.34 -8.49
N GLY A 70 -15.87 -0.04 -8.63
CA GLY A 70 -17.11 0.60 -8.18
C GLY A 70 -17.23 0.82 -6.66
N ASN A 71 -16.23 0.40 -5.86
CA ASN A 71 -16.19 0.60 -4.40
C ASN A 71 -15.10 1.60 -3.97
N LEU A 72 -14.42 2.24 -4.92
CA LEU A 72 -13.43 3.28 -4.65
C LEU A 72 -14.11 4.64 -4.48
N PRO A 73 -13.66 5.50 -3.54
CA PRO A 73 -14.19 6.84 -3.38
C PRO A 73 -13.86 7.72 -4.59
N ASP A 74 -14.74 8.67 -4.91
CA ASP A 74 -14.54 9.64 -5.99
C ASP A 74 -13.33 10.58 -5.75
N GLN A 75 -12.89 10.70 -4.50
CA GLN A 75 -11.78 11.53 -4.08
C GLN A 75 -10.88 10.77 -3.11
N LEU A 76 -9.58 10.75 -3.42
CA LEU A 76 -8.49 10.31 -2.54
C LEU A 76 -7.89 11.52 -1.80
#